data_AF-A0A0A6DEE2-F1
#
_entry.id   AF-A0A0A6DEE2-F1
#
_cell.length_a   1.000
_cell.length_b   1.000
_cell.length_c   1.000
_cell.angle_alpha   90.00
_cell.angle_beta   90.00
_cell.angle_gamma   90.00
#
_symmetry.space_group_name_H-M   'P 1'
#
loop_
_entity.id
_entity.type
_entity.pdbx_description
1 polymer ?
#
loop_
_entity_poly.entity_id
_entity_poly.type
_entity_poly.pdbx_seq_one_letter_code
_entity_poly.pdbx_strand_id
1 'polypeptide(L)'
;MTEPTYLSKSAFAARLGRSPSYITWLKDNNRLVLSPNGKQVDVHATEALIRDTADPSKVAVAERHQQDRIQRDVYSQLSTQTEPTSTAAPSQVLTGDGKQPDFQKARALREHNMAKLAEIELGKAQGSLVAKQAVEIGAYNAGRLLRDQLFGPLPQLSHDLAAMTDPWLIEKHLTATFRRTLEEAERLSAADLDHAITTD
;
A
#
# COMPACT_ATOMS: atom_id res chain seq x y z
N MET A 1 -10.63 -36.00 -43.22
CA MET A 1 -11.69 -36.32 -42.24
C MET A 1 -11.00 -36.65 -40.93
N THR A 2 -11.11 -35.78 -39.93
CA THR A 2 -10.52 -36.01 -38.61
C THR A 2 -11.39 -36.99 -37.85
N GLU A 3 -10.86 -38.15 -37.48
CA GLU A 3 -11.61 -39.14 -36.70
C GLU A 3 -12.01 -38.56 -35.33
N PRO A 4 -13.24 -38.80 -34.86
CA PRO A 4 -13.69 -38.28 -33.58
C PRO A 4 -12.91 -38.94 -32.44
N THR A 5 -12.07 -38.16 -31.77
CA THR A 5 -11.36 -38.60 -30.57
C THR A 5 -12.30 -38.43 -29.38
N TYR A 6 -12.70 -39.54 -28.78
CA TYR A 6 -13.54 -39.55 -27.58
C TYR A 6 -12.70 -39.69 -26.31
N LEU A 7 -12.78 -38.70 -25.42
CA LEU A 7 -12.09 -38.74 -24.12
C LEU A 7 -13.08 -38.74 -22.96
N SER A 8 -12.68 -39.30 -21.82
CA SER A 8 -13.44 -39.10 -20.58
C SER A 8 -13.43 -37.62 -20.19
N LYS A 9 -14.43 -37.18 -19.42
CA LYS A 9 -14.51 -35.79 -18.95
C LYS A 9 -13.25 -35.38 -18.18
N SER A 10 -12.72 -36.23 -17.30
CA SER A 10 -11.49 -35.92 -16.57
C SER A 10 -10.26 -35.81 -17.49
N ALA A 11 -10.12 -36.70 -18.48
CA ALA A 11 -9.02 -36.66 -19.44
C ALA A 11 -9.08 -35.41 -20.32
N PHE A 12 -10.29 -34.97 -20.72
CA PHE A 12 -10.48 -33.73 -21.47
C PHE A 12 -10.12 -32.49 -20.63
N ALA A 13 -10.42 -32.49 -19.32
CA ALA A 13 -10.09 -31.37 -18.42
C ALA A 13 -8.59 -31.18 -18.31
N ALA A 14 -7.88 -32.29 -18.10
CA ALA A 14 -6.42 -32.33 -17.99
C ALA A 14 -5.76 -31.83 -19.29
N ARG A 15 -6.28 -32.24 -20.46
CA ARG A 15 -5.78 -31.79 -21.77
C ARG A 15 -5.94 -30.28 -21.98
N LEU A 16 -7.03 -29.69 -21.49
CA LEU A 16 -7.28 -28.24 -21.56
C LEU A 16 -6.56 -27.42 -20.48
N GLY A 17 -5.92 -28.08 -19.49
CA GLY A 17 -5.35 -27.40 -18.33
C GLY A 17 -6.41 -26.68 -17.47
N ARG A 18 -7.66 -27.13 -17.51
CA ARG A 18 -8.79 -26.53 -16.78
C ARG A 18 -9.34 -27.50 -15.75
N SER A 19 -10.02 -26.96 -14.73
CA SER A 19 -10.60 -27.79 -13.67
C SER A 19 -11.77 -28.63 -14.19
N PRO A 20 -12.09 -29.78 -13.56
CA PRO A 20 -13.26 -30.59 -13.92
C PRO A 20 -14.59 -29.81 -13.90
N SER A 21 -14.71 -28.81 -13.01
CA SER A 21 -15.86 -27.90 -12.94
C SER A 21 -16.09 -27.11 -14.23
N TYR A 22 -15.02 -26.79 -14.98
CA TYR A 22 -15.13 -26.11 -16.27
C TYR A 22 -15.88 -26.95 -17.30
N ILE A 23 -15.74 -28.27 -17.27
CA ILE A 23 -16.46 -29.17 -18.18
C ILE A 23 -17.93 -29.28 -17.80
N THR A 24 -18.24 -29.28 -16.50
CA THR A 24 -19.64 -29.18 -16.05
C THR A 24 -20.27 -27.89 -16.54
N TRP A 25 -19.57 -26.76 -16.42
CA TRP A 25 -20.04 -25.49 -16.96
C TRP A 25 -20.22 -25.53 -18.49
N LEU A 26 -19.31 -26.13 -19.25
CA LEU A 26 -19.46 -26.29 -20.70
C LEU A 26 -20.68 -27.15 -21.07
N LYS A 27 -20.96 -28.19 -20.29
CA LYS A 27 -22.17 -29.02 -20.46
C LYS A 27 -23.43 -28.19 -20.23
N ASP A 28 -23.50 -27.45 -19.13
CA ASP A 28 -24.68 -26.69 -18.73
C ASP A 28 -24.96 -25.50 -19.66
N ASN A 29 -23.92 -25.00 -20.35
CA ASN A 29 -24.04 -23.92 -21.33
C ASN A 29 -24.21 -24.42 -22.78
N ASN A 30 -24.48 -25.72 -22.99
CA ASN A 30 -24.63 -26.33 -24.32
C ASN A 30 -23.40 -26.17 -25.24
N ARG A 31 -22.19 -26.09 -24.65
CA ARG A 31 -20.90 -25.94 -25.34
C ARG A 31 -20.06 -27.21 -25.31
N LEU A 32 -20.67 -28.35 -25.01
CA LEU A 32 -20.01 -29.65 -24.89
C LEU A 32 -20.69 -30.67 -25.81
N VAL A 33 -19.95 -31.25 -26.74
CA VAL A 33 -20.46 -32.35 -27.59
C VAL A 33 -20.07 -33.67 -26.94
N LEU A 34 -21.07 -34.50 -26.64
CA LEU A 34 -20.87 -35.83 -26.09
C LEU A 34 -20.95 -36.89 -27.21
N SER A 35 -20.21 -37.96 -27.02
CA SER A 35 -20.30 -39.19 -27.81
C SER A 35 -21.74 -39.73 -27.82
N PRO A 36 -22.15 -40.52 -28.84
CA PRO A 36 -23.47 -41.18 -28.88
C PRO A 36 -23.80 -42.01 -27.62
N ASN A 37 -22.79 -42.45 -26.86
CA ASN A 37 -22.95 -43.21 -25.60
C ASN A 37 -23.06 -42.29 -24.35
N GLY A 38 -23.03 -40.96 -24.51
CA GLY A 38 -23.20 -39.96 -23.44
C GLY A 38 -22.10 -39.89 -22.37
N LYS A 39 -21.14 -40.83 -22.38
CA LYS A 39 -20.10 -40.99 -21.35
C LYS A 39 -18.79 -40.27 -21.66
N GLN A 40 -18.50 -40.03 -22.94
CA GLN A 40 -17.25 -39.45 -23.41
C GLN A 40 -17.52 -38.14 -24.16
N VAL A 41 -16.55 -37.23 -24.13
CA VAL A 41 -16.57 -35.94 -24.82
C VAL A 41 -15.95 -36.13 -26.19
N ASP A 42 -16.64 -35.66 -27.23
CA ASP A 42 -16.05 -35.52 -28.56
C ASP A 42 -15.12 -34.30 -28.53
N VAL A 43 -13.81 -34.57 -28.55
CA VAL A 43 -12.78 -33.56 -28.38
C VAL A 43 -12.83 -32.53 -29.50
N HIS A 44 -12.90 -32.99 -30.75
CA HIS A 44 -12.82 -32.11 -31.91
C HIS A 44 -14.06 -31.25 -32.05
N ALA A 45 -15.25 -31.84 -31.86
CA ALA A 45 -16.50 -31.10 -31.94
C ALA A 45 -16.66 -30.10 -30.79
N THR A 46 -16.20 -30.45 -29.59
CA THR A 46 -16.22 -29.54 -28.43
C THR A 46 -15.21 -28.39 -28.59
N GLU A 47 -13.97 -28.67 -29.02
CA GLU A 47 -12.97 -27.63 -29.26
C GLU A 47 -13.42 -26.66 -30.37
N ALA A 48 -14.14 -27.14 -31.40
CA ALA A 48 -14.77 -26.30 -32.41
C ALA A 48 -15.84 -25.38 -31.83
N LEU A 49 -16.79 -25.92 -31.04
CA LEU A 49 -17.82 -25.11 -30.39
C LEU A 49 -17.23 -24.07 -29.45
N ILE A 50 -16.21 -24.44 -28.66
CA ILE A 50 -15.55 -23.50 -27.74
C ILE A 50 -14.96 -22.32 -28.51
N ARG A 51 -14.33 -22.58 -29.66
CA ARG A 51 -13.74 -21.55 -30.52
C ARG A 51 -14.79 -20.65 -31.15
N ASP A 52 -15.86 -21.21 -31.69
CA ASP A 52 -16.93 -20.44 -32.35
C ASP A 52 -17.72 -19.57 -31.37
N THR A 53 -17.81 -19.99 -30.11
CA THR A 53 -18.52 -19.26 -29.04
C THR A 53 -17.59 -18.47 -28.12
N ALA A 54 -16.30 -18.41 -28.43
CA ALA A 54 -15.35 -17.58 -27.70
C ALA A 54 -15.52 -16.12 -28.14
N ASP A 55 -16.02 -15.27 -27.25
CA ASP A 55 -16.06 -13.83 -27.46
C ASP A 55 -14.65 -13.24 -27.25
N PRO A 56 -13.96 -12.77 -28.31
CA PRO A 56 -12.60 -12.25 -28.22
C PRO A 56 -12.51 -10.99 -27.35
N SER A 57 -13.62 -10.28 -27.13
CA SER A 57 -13.64 -9.07 -26.29
C SER A 57 -13.51 -9.35 -24.78
N LYS A 58 -13.75 -10.60 -24.34
CA LYS A 58 -13.68 -11.02 -22.94
C LYS A 58 -12.33 -11.61 -22.53
N VAL A 59 -11.40 -11.77 -23.48
CA VAL A 59 -10.08 -12.40 -23.25
C VAL A 59 -9.26 -11.60 -22.23
N ALA A 60 -9.19 -10.28 -22.36
CA ALA A 60 -8.44 -9.41 -21.45
C ALA A 60 -8.97 -9.45 -19.99
N VAL A 61 -10.29 -9.63 -19.82
CA VAL A 61 -10.93 -9.73 -18.49
C VAL A 61 -10.63 -11.09 -17.85
N ALA A 62 -10.66 -12.16 -18.65
CA ALA A 62 -10.29 -13.50 -18.19
C ALA A 62 -8.81 -13.59 -17.80
N GLU A 63 -7.92 -12.96 -18.57
CA GLU A 63 -6.49 -12.86 -18.25
C GLU A 63 -6.23 -12.10 -16.95
N ARG A 64 -6.89 -10.95 -16.74
CA ARG A 64 -6.78 -10.19 -15.48
C ARG A 64 -7.23 -11.02 -14.29
N HIS A 65 -8.37 -11.70 -14.38
CA HIS A 65 -8.85 -12.57 -13.30
C HIS A 65 -7.95 -13.79 -13.06
N GLN A 66 -7.29 -14.31 -14.09
CA GLN A 66 -6.35 -15.41 -13.96
C GLN A 66 -5.05 -14.94 -13.31
N GLN A 67 -4.53 -13.77 -13.69
CA GLN A 67 -3.39 -13.12 -13.04
C GLN A 67 -3.68 -12.82 -11.56
N ASP A 68 -4.86 -12.29 -11.23
CA ASP A 68 -5.27 -12.05 -9.83
C ASP A 68 -5.31 -13.33 -8.99
N ARG A 69 -5.68 -14.47 -9.59
CA ARG A 69 -5.69 -15.77 -8.88
C ARG A 69 -4.27 -16.26 -8.62
N ILE A 70 -3.38 -16.14 -9.61
CA ILE A 70 -1.97 -16.55 -9.48
C ILE A 70 -1.28 -15.65 -8.45
N GLN A 71 -1.49 -14.33 -8.48
CA GLN A 71 -0.90 -13.42 -7.50
C GLN A 71 -1.34 -13.74 -6.07
N ARG A 72 -2.63 -14.05 -5.84
CA ARG A 72 -3.12 -14.48 -4.52
C ARG A 72 -2.50 -15.80 -4.06
N ASP A 73 -2.37 -16.77 -4.96
CA ASP A 73 -1.78 -18.08 -4.63
C ASP A 73 -0.27 -17.96 -4.32
N VAL A 74 0.46 -17.18 -5.11
CA VAL A 74 1.89 -16.89 -4.88
C VAL A 74 2.10 -16.15 -3.56
N TYR A 75 1.27 -15.14 -3.25
CA TYR A 75 1.32 -14.46 -1.95
C TYR A 75 0.99 -15.42 -0.79
N SER A 76 0.03 -16.32 -0.96
CA SER A 76 -0.30 -17.33 0.05
C SER A 76 0.83 -18.32 0.32
N GLN A 77 1.67 -18.61 -0.67
CA GLN A 77 2.78 -19.57 -0.55
C GLN A 77 4.07 -18.93 -0.01
N LEU A 78 4.27 -17.62 -0.22
CA LEU A 78 5.41 -16.87 0.31
C LEU A 78 5.24 -16.50 1.80
N SER A 79 4.01 -16.50 2.33
CA SER A 79 3.69 -16.06 3.69
C SER A 79 3.64 -17.18 4.74
N THR A 80 4.51 -18.20 4.67
CA THR A 80 4.57 -19.28 5.68
C THR A 80 5.19 -18.90 7.04
N GLN A 81 5.37 -17.60 7.34
CA GLN A 81 5.89 -17.12 8.64
C GLN A 81 5.06 -16.00 9.27
N THR A 82 3.76 -15.98 9.03
CA THR A 82 2.88 -15.12 9.83
C THR A 82 1.60 -15.88 10.08
N GLU A 83 1.18 -15.93 11.34
CA GLU A 83 -0.11 -16.50 11.72
C GLU A 83 -1.18 -16.02 10.75
N PRO A 84 -2.08 -16.91 10.30
CA PRO A 84 -3.05 -16.58 9.27
C PRO A 84 -4.02 -15.57 9.86
N THR A 85 -3.76 -14.29 9.63
CA THR A 85 -4.80 -13.27 9.70
C THR A 85 -5.76 -13.58 8.56
N SER A 86 -6.81 -14.30 8.92
CA SER A 86 -7.93 -14.66 8.08
C SER A 86 -8.44 -13.41 7.37
N THR A 87 -7.97 -13.19 6.14
CA THR A 87 -8.58 -12.27 5.19
C THR A 87 -9.56 -13.04 4.31
N ALA A 88 -10.25 -14.03 4.91
CA ALA A 88 -11.55 -14.40 4.41
C ALA A 88 -12.38 -13.12 4.39
N ALA A 89 -12.95 -12.75 3.23
CA ALA A 89 -14.11 -11.89 3.23
C ALA A 89 -15.04 -12.43 4.33
N PRO A 90 -15.47 -11.60 5.31
CA PRO A 90 -16.11 -12.12 6.51
C PRO A 90 -17.21 -13.06 6.06
N SER A 91 -17.07 -14.34 6.41
CA SER A 91 -18.11 -15.34 6.23
C SER A 91 -19.37 -14.67 6.72
N GLN A 92 -20.37 -14.53 5.84
CA GLN A 92 -21.65 -13.97 6.23
C GLN A 92 -22.12 -14.79 7.42
N VAL A 93 -21.98 -14.20 8.61
CA VAL A 93 -22.52 -14.76 9.82
C VAL A 93 -24.01 -14.64 9.59
N LEU A 94 -24.63 -15.75 9.17
CA LEU A 94 -26.06 -15.94 9.26
C LEU A 94 -26.32 -15.97 10.77
N THR A 95 -26.38 -14.79 11.40
CA THR A 95 -26.94 -14.64 12.73
C THR A 95 -28.34 -15.23 12.62
N GLY A 96 -28.63 -16.24 13.45
CA GLY A 96 -29.87 -17.01 13.45
C GLY A 96 -31.15 -16.22 13.75
N ASP A 97 -31.06 -14.89 13.79
CA ASP A 97 -32.17 -13.96 13.82
C ASP A 97 -32.17 -13.21 12.49
N GLY A 98 -33.27 -13.24 11.74
CA GLY A 98 -33.42 -12.69 10.37
C GLY A 98 -33.18 -11.18 10.18
N LYS A 99 -32.34 -10.52 10.98
CA LYS A 99 -31.75 -9.21 10.70
C LYS A 99 -30.56 -9.39 9.76
N GLN A 100 -30.68 -8.84 8.55
CA GLN A 100 -29.58 -8.79 7.61
C GLN A 100 -28.35 -8.13 8.26
N PRO A 101 -27.12 -8.61 7.99
CA PRO A 101 -25.91 -7.98 8.50
C PRO A 101 -25.91 -6.51 8.10
N ASP A 102 -25.47 -5.64 9.02
CA ASP A 102 -25.55 -4.17 8.98
C ASP A 102 -24.62 -3.54 7.90
N PHE A 103 -24.72 -4.04 6.67
CA PHE A 103 -23.86 -3.74 5.53
C PHE A 103 -23.88 -2.25 5.20
N GLN A 104 -25.02 -1.59 5.39
CA GLN A 104 -25.14 -0.14 5.20
C GLN A 104 -24.29 0.62 6.22
N LYS A 105 -24.27 0.20 7.50
CA LYS A 105 -23.42 0.83 8.52
C LYS A 105 -21.94 0.59 8.24
N ALA A 106 -21.57 -0.63 7.85
CA ALA A 106 -20.20 -0.94 7.46
C ALA A 106 -19.74 -0.12 6.23
N ARG A 107 -20.62 0.05 5.24
CA ARG A 107 -20.38 0.89 4.05
C ARG A 107 -20.23 2.36 4.42
N ALA A 108 -21.13 2.90 5.24
CA ALA A 108 -21.07 4.28 5.70
C ALA A 108 -19.79 4.56 6.48
N LEU A 109 -19.37 3.64 7.37
CA LEU A 109 -18.11 3.77 8.12
C LEU A 109 -16.90 3.78 7.18
N ARG A 110 -16.88 2.92 6.16
CA ARG A 110 -15.80 2.88 5.17
C ARG A 110 -15.70 4.19 4.39
N GLU A 111 -16.83 4.69 3.90
CA GLU A 111 -16.91 5.94 3.13
C GLU A 111 -16.48 7.15 3.98
N HIS A 112 -16.92 7.19 5.24
CA HIS A 112 -16.50 8.22 6.20
C HIS A 112 -14.99 8.23 6.45
N ASN A 113 -14.39 7.05 6.66
CA ASN A 113 -12.94 6.96 6.86
C ASN A 113 -12.17 7.32 5.59
N MET A 114 -12.68 6.95 4.41
CA MET A 114 -12.08 7.33 3.14
C MET A 114 -12.14 8.85 2.93
N ALA A 115 -13.25 9.50 3.28
CA ALA A 115 -13.37 10.95 3.24
C ALA A 115 -12.35 11.63 4.16
N LYS A 116 -12.19 11.14 5.40
CA LYS A 116 -11.18 11.64 6.35
C LYS A 116 -9.75 11.48 5.84
N LEU A 117 -9.43 10.35 5.22
CA LEU A 117 -8.11 10.14 4.61
C LEU A 117 -7.87 11.15 3.48
N ALA A 118 -8.86 11.36 2.61
CA ALA A 118 -8.78 12.36 1.56
C ALA A 118 -8.62 13.79 2.10
N GLU A 119 -9.28 14.13 3.21
CA GLU A 119 -9.09 15.42 3.89
C GLU A 119 -7.66 15.59 4.41
N ILE A 120 -7.08 14.55 5.02
CA ILE A 120 -5.70 14.58 5.50
C ILE A 120 -4.72 14.71 4.32
N GLU A 121 -4.92 13.95 3.24
CA GLU A 121 -4.09 14.01 2.03
C GLU A 121 -4.16 15.39 1.37
N LEU A 122 -5.35 15.95 1.27
CA LEU A 122 -5.56 17.31 0.76
C LEU A 122 -4.85 18.34 1.64
N GLY A 123 -4.94 18.22 2.96
CA GLY A 123 -4.25 19.12 3.88
C GLY A 123 -2.73 19.03 3.77
N LYS A 124 -2.18 17.83 3.57
CA LYS A 124 -0.75 17.64 3.27
C LYS A 124 -0.35 18.28 1.95
N ALA A 125 -1.13 18.06 0.88
CA ALA A 125 -0.87 18.65 -0.44
C ALA A 125 -0.94 20.18 -0.44
N GLN A 126 -1.79 20.76 0.41
CA GLN A 126 -1.89 22.21 0.62
C GLN A 126 -0.80 22.76 1.55
N GLY A 127 0.01 21.91 2.18
CA GLY A 127 1.02 22.30 3.17
C GLY A 127 0.45 22.73 4.53
N SER A 128 -0.84 22.49 4.80
CA SER A 128 -1.46 22.82 6.09
C SER A 128 -1.28 21.73 7.15
N LEU A 129 -0.93 20.51 6.73
CA LEU A 129 -0.63 19.38 7.61
C LEU A 129 0.77 18.84 7.35
N VAL A 130 1.50 18.60 8.43
CA VAL A 130 2.86 18.03 8.42
C VAL A 130 2.92 16.82 9.34
N ALA A 131 3.87 15.92 9.09
CA ALA A 131 4.08 14.76 9.95
C ALA A 131 4.55 15.22 11.34
N LYS A 132 3.81 14.83 12.39
CA LYS A 132 4.16 15.15 13.79
C LYS A 132 5.60 14.75 14.12
N GLN A 133 6.01 13.56 13.68
CA GLN A 133 7.35 13.03 13.94
C GLN A 133 8.46 13.89 13.31
N ALA A 134 8.27 14.38 12.07
CA ALA A 134 9.21 15.28 11.42
C ALA A 134 9.38 16.59 12.21
N VAL A 135 8.28 17.18 12.69
CA VAL A 135 8.31 18.39 13.53
C VAL A 135 9.01 18.14 14.86
N GLU A 136 8.73 17.02 15.53
CA GLU A 136 9.37 16.68 16.81
C GLU A 136 10.89 16.51 16.67
N ILE A 137 11.33 15.80 15.61
CA ILE A 137 12.75 15.61 15.31
C ILE A 137 13.41 16.95 14.92
N GLY A 138 12.76 17.73 14.05
CA GLY A 138 13.25 19.04 13.63
C GLY A 138 13.42 20.01 14.79
N ALA A 139 12.41 20.11 15.67
CA ALA A 139 12.46 20.94 16.86
C ALA A 139 13.54 20.50 17.85
N TYR A 140 13.69 19.19 18.07
CA TYR A 140 14.74 18.65 18.93
C TYR A 140 16.13 18.98 18.40
N ASN A 141 16.36 18.79 17.10
CA ASN A 141 17.64 19.09 16.46
C ASN A 141 17.95 20.59 16.47
N ALA A 142 16.95 21.45 16.23
CA ALA A 142 17.09 22.90 16.33
C ALA A 142 17.52 23.33 17.74
N GLY A 143 16.88 22.78 18.79
CA GLY A 143 17.26 23.05 20.17
C GLY A 143 18.67 22.58 20.52
N ARG A 144 19.07 21.39 20.02
CA ARG A 144 20.43 20.88 20.18
C ARG A 144 21.45 21.78 19.50
N LEU A 145 21.19 22.20 18.26
CA LEU A 145 22.05 23.10 17.49
C LEU A 145 22.23 24.43 18.21
N LEU A 146 21.15 25.06 18.68
CA LEU A 146 21.21 26.31 19.44
C LEU A 146 22.11 26.17 20.66
N ARG A 147 21.92 25.10 21.44
CA ARG A 147 22.75 24.84 22.62
C ARG A 147 24.22 24.74 22.23
N ASP A 148 24.54 23.93 21.22
CA ASP A 148 25.92 23.66 20.82
C ASP A 148 26.59 24.94 20.25
N GLN A 149 25.85 25.78 19.51
CA GLN A 149 26.32 27.08 19.01
C GLN A 149 26.53 28.11 20.13
N LEU A 150 25.64 28.13 21.14
CA LEU A 150 25.76 29.06 22.27
C LEU A 150 27.00 28.75 23.11
N PHE A 151 27.29 27.47 23.34
CA PHE A 151 28.44 27.03 24.15
C PHE A 151 29.75 26.91 23.36
N GLY A 152 29.69 26.81 22.03
CA GLY A 152 30.85 26.74 21.15
C GLY A 152 31.93 27.81 21.39
N PRO A 153 31.61 29.11 21.51
CA PRO A 153 32.62 30.16 21.66
C PRO A 153 33.18 30.31 23.08
N LEU A 154 32.68 29.58 24.09
CA LEU A 154 33.10 29.78 25.50
C LEU A 154 34.62 29.70 25.71
N PRO A 155 35.36 28.74 25.13
CA PRO A 155 36.80 28.69 25.30
C PRO A 155 37.50 29.95 24.79
N GLN A 156 37.06 30.49 23.65
CA GLN A 156 37.60 31.72 23.09
C GLN A 156 37.22 32.93 23.95
N LEU A 157 35.93 33.06 24.30
CA LEU A 157 35.42 34.11 25.17
C LEU A 157 36.17 34.13 26.51
N SER A 158 36.50 32.98 27.09
CA SER A 158 37.26 32.91 28.34
C SER A 158 38.64 33.56 28.23
N HIS A 159 39.34 33.41 27.10
CA HIS A 159 40.65 34.02 26.89
C HIS A 159 40.53 35.52 26.64
N ASP A 160 39.56 35.93 25.81
CA ASP A 160 39.32 37.32 25.47
C ASP A 160 38.92 38.13 26.71
N LEU A 161 38.02 37.59 27.54
CA LEU A 161 37.55 38.23 28.77
C LEU A 161 38.63 38.33 29.85
N ALA A 162 39.55 37.36 29.93
CA ALA A 162 40.66 37.41 30.90
C ALA A 162 41.60 38.61 30.66
N ALA A 163 41.66 39.12 29.43
CA ALA A 163 42.46 40.29 29.07
C ALA A 163 41.68 41.62 29.23
N MET A 164 40.36 41.58 29.42
CA MET A 164 39.52 42.77 29.56
C MET A 164 39.38 43.21 31.01
N THR A 165 39.44 44.51 31.27
CA THR A 165 39.31 45.09 32.62
C THR A 165 38.11 46.01 32.77
N ASP A 166 37.60 46.56 31.67
CA ASP A 166 36.43 47.46 31.67
C ASP A 166 35.12 46.64 31.58
N PRO A 167 34.23 46.71 32.59
CA PRO A 167 32.93 46.04 32.58
C PRO A 167 32.07 46.37 31.35
N TRP A 168 32.11 47.61 30.85
CA TRP A 168 31.29 48.00 29.69
C TRP A 168 31.76 47.33 28.40
N LEU A 169 33.08 47.23 28.20
CA LEU A 169 33.65 46.51 27.07
C LEU A 169 33.35 45.01 27.14
N ILE A 170 33.38 44.43 28.34
CA ILE A 170 33.01 43.02 28.57
C ILE A 170 31.55 42.77 28.16
N GLU A 171 30.61 43.57 28.66
CA GLU A 171 29.19 43.42 28.33
C GLU A 171 28.94 43.60 26.83
N LYS A 172 29.57 44.62 26.22
CA LYS A 172 29.44 44.87 24.78
C LYS A 172 29.97 43.70 23.95
N HIS A 173 31.12 43.14 24.33
CA HIS A 173 31.74 42.02 23.62
C HIS A 173 30.94 40.73 23.74
N LEU A 174 30.46 40.40 24.95
CA LEU A 174 29.56 39.27 25.19
C LEU A 174 28.26 39.41 24.39
N THR A 175 27.62 40.58 24.47
CA THR A 175 26.38 40.86 23.74
C THR A 175 26.55 40.70 22.24
N ALA A 176 27.64 41.24 21.67
CA ALA A 176 27.93 41.12 20.25
C ALA A 176 28.16 39.66 19.83
N THR A 177 28.88 38.89 20.66
CA THR A 177 29.17 37.48 20.38
C THR A 177 27.91 36.64 20.44
N PHE A 178 27.11 36.75 21.51
CA PHE A 178 25.86 36.00 21.63
C PHE A 178 24.84 36.36 20.57
N ARG A 179 24.73 37.64 20.20
CA ARG A 179 23.87 38.04 19.08
C ARG A 179 24.29 37.34 17.79
N ARG A 180 25.57 37.39 17.45
CA ARG A 180 26.10 36.73 16.25
C ARG A 180 25.87 35.21 16.27
N THR A 181 26.11 34.54 17.39
CA THR A 181 25.94 33.08 17.46
C THR A 181 24.48 32.66 17.40
N LEU A 182 23.57 33.43 18.01
CA LEU A 182 22.14 33.18 17.95
C LEU A 182 21.57 33.45 16.54
N GLU A 183 22.02 34.50 15.85
CA GLU A 183 21.65 34.79 14.46
C GLU A 183 22.12 33.67 13.51
N GLU A 184 23.32 33.12 13.72
CA GLU A 184 23.81 31.97 12.94
C GLU A 184 23.01 30.70 13.26
N ALA A 185 22.71 30.45 14.54
CA ALA A 185 21.90 29.31 14.95
C ALA A 185 20.47 29.37 14.38
N GLU A 186 19.85 30.56 14.34
CA GLU A 186 18.55 30.79 13.71
C GLU A 186 18.59 30.42 12.23
N ARG A 187 19.57 30.94 11.49
CA ARG A 187 19.70 30.68 10.05
C ARG A 187 19.86 29.19 9.73
N LEU A 188 20.71 28.49 10.49
CA LEU A 188 20.97 27.07 10.29
C LEU A 188 19.77 26.21 10.71
N SER A 189 19.17 26.50 11.86
CA SER A 189 18.01 25.73 12.36
C SER A 189 16.77 25.88 11.48
N ALA A 190 16.54 27.07 10.89
CA ALA A 190 15.44 27.29 9.96
C ALA A 190 15.58 26.43 8.69
N ALA A 191 16.80 26.35 8.13
CA ALA A 191 17.07 25.53 6.95
C ALA A 191 16.92 24.04 7.23
N ASP A 192 17.41 23.58 8.38
CA ASP A 192 17.29 22.17 8.79
C ASP A 192 15.85 21.78 9.07
N LEU A 193 15.06 22.66 9.70
CA LEU A 193 13.65 22.42 9.98
C LEU A 193 12.82 22.36 8.70
N ASP A 194 13.06 23.27 7.76
CA ASP A 194 12.38 23.26 6.45
C ASP A 194 12.67 21.95 5.72
N HIS A 195 13.95 21.55 5.66
CA HIS A 195 14.34 20.27 5.08
C HIS A 195 13.69 19.07 5.77
N ALA A 196 13.62 19.06 7.10
CA ALA A 196 12.99 17.98 7.86
C ALA A 196 11.47 17.87 7.57
N ILE A 197 10.80 18.98 7.30
CA ILE A 197 9.35 19.01 7.04
C ILE A 197 9.03 18.65 5.57
N THR A 198 9.91 18.99 4.62
CA THR A 198 9.65 18.80 3.18
C THR A 198 10.10 17.46 2.59
N THR A 199 10.93 16.70 3.31
CA THR A 199 11.61 15.50 2.75
C THR A 199 10.85 14.18 3.03
N ASP A 200 9.70 14.24 3.70
CA ASP A 200 8.75 13.12 3.89
C ASP A 200 7.68 13.08 2.79
#